data_AF-A0A9W8AQM1-F1
#
_entry.id   AF-A0A9W8AQM1-F1
#
_cell.length_a   1.000
_cell.length_b   1.000
_cell.length_c   1.000
_cell.angle_alpha   90.00
_cell.angle_beta   90.00
_cell.angle_gamma   90.00
#
_symmetry.space_group_name_H-M   'P 1'
#
loop_
_entity.id
_entity.type
_entity.pdbx_description
1 polymer ?
#
loop_
_entity_poly.entity_id
_entity_poly.type
_entity_poly.pdbx_seq_one_letter_code
_entity_poly.pdbx_strand_id
1 'polypeptide(L)' 'SLPKSARQFQPKQAVLALYPNTTCFYKATIISPLNYDTTSSYYGHYLLRFEDDGDVERH' A
#
# COMPACT_ATOMS: atom_id res chain seq x y z
N SER A 1 4.49 4.06 -25.19
CA SER A 1 4.05 3.47 -23.90
C SER A 1 4.16 4.52 -22.81
N LEU A 2 3.26 4.55 -21.82
CA LEU A 2 3.38 5.47 -20.68
C LEU A 2 4.66 5.17 -19.87
N PRO A 3 5.35 6.18 -19.33
CA PRO A 3 6.52 5.97 -18.48
C PRO A 3 6.14 5.13 -17.26
N LYS A 4 7.05 4.26 -16.80
CA LYS A 4 6.80 3.33 -15.67
C LYS A 4 6.36 4.07 -14.39
N SER A 5 6.86 5.29 -14.18
CA SER A 5 6.46 6.17 -13.06
C SER A 5 4.98 6.60 -13.13
N ALA A 6 4.40 6.73 -14.32
CA ALA A 6 2.98 7.06 -14.49
C ALA A 6 2.03 5.90 -14.12
N ARG A 7 2.58 4.71 -13.80
CA ARG A 7 1.81 3.53 -13.37
C ARG A 7 2.03 3.16 -11.91
N GLN A 8 2.79 3.95 -11.15
CA GLN A 8 3.07 3.69 -9.74
C GLN A 8 2.38 4.71 -8.85
N PHE A 9 1.88 4.24 -7.71
CA PHE A 9 1.36 5.13 -6.69
C PHE A 9 2.51 5.88 -6.02
N GLN A 10 2.31 7.17 -5.81
CA GLN A 10 3.25 8.08 -5.21
C GLN A 10 2.96 8.24 -3.71
N PRO A 11 3.96 8.62 -2.90
CA PRO A 11 3.74 8.97 -1.50
C PRO A 11 2.60 9.96 -1.30
N LYS A 12 1.85 9.80 -0.20
CA LYS A 12 0.67 10.58 0.19
C LYS A 12 -0.59 10.35 -0.66
N GLN A 13 -0.55 9.50 -1.69
CA GLN A 13 -1.77 9.12 -2.40
C GLN A 13 -2.63 8.19 -1.55
N ALA A 14 -3.94 8.46 -1.55
CA ALA A 14 -4.94 7.58 -0.97
C ALA A 14 -5.25 6.43 -1.94
N VAL A 15 -5.30 5.21 -1.41
CA VAL A 15 -5.53 3.97 -2.17
C VAL A 15 -6.46 3.04 -1.41
N LEU A 16 -7.02 2.06 -2.11
CA LEU A 16 -7.61 0.87 -1.49
C LEU A 16 -6.57 -0.26 -1.54
N ALA A 17 -6.21 -0.80 -0.39
CA ALA A 17 -5.21 -1.85 -0.24
C ALA A 17 -5.79 -3.06 0.50
N LEU A 18 -5.34 -4.25 0.12
CA LEU A 18 -5.70 -5.49 0.80
C LEU A 18 -5.05 -5.50 2.20
N TYR A 19 -5.86 -5.65 3.25
CA TYR A 19 -5.30 -5.73 4.60
C TYR A 19 -4.71 -7.13 4.86
N PRO A 20 -3.55 -7.24 5.54
CA PRO A 20 -2.88 -8.51 5.77
C PRO A 20 -3.80 -9.59 6.36
N ASN A 21 -3.70 -10.82 5.84
CA ASN A 21 -4.49 -11.98 6.27
C ASN A 21 -6.01 -11.81 6.12
N THR A 22 -6.47 -10.92 5.23
CA THR A 22 -7.88 -10.76 4.88
C THR A 22 -8.10 -10.86 3.38
N THR A 23 -9.37 -10.90 2.98
CA THR A 23 -9.81 -10.73 1.58
C THR A 23 -10.46 -9.36 1.37
N CYS A 24 -10.29 -8.42 2.30
CA CYS A 24 -10.96 -7.14 2.33
C CYS A 24 -10.00 -5.98 2.01
N PHE A 25 -10.48 -5.03 1.21
CA PHE A 25 -9.73 -3.81 0.89
C PHE A 25 -10.13 -2.68 1.83
N TYR A 26 -9.13 -1.96 2.34
CA TYR A 26 -9.31 -0.83 3.25
C TYR A 26 -8.60 0.40 2.70
N LYS A 27 -9.06 1.57 3.12
CA LYS A 27 -8.46 2.84 2.74
C LYS A 27 -7.09 2.98 3.43
N ALA A 28 -6.10 3.35 2.64
CA ALA A 28 -4.72 3.51 3.09
C ALA A 28 -4.03 4.66 2.38
N THR A 29 -2.93 5.12 2.95
CA THR A 29 -2.06 6.15 2.37
C THR A 29 -0.68 5.55 2.06
N ILE A 30 -0.16 5.78 0.85
CA ILE A 30 1.20 5.37 0.49
C ILE A 30 2.23 6.16 1.31
N ILE A 31 3.10 5.46 2.03
CA ILE A 31 4.23 6.05 2.77
C ILE A 31 5.46 6.14 1.86
N SER A 32 5.76 5.07 1.11
CA SER A 32 6.94 4.97 0.25
C SER A 32 6.57 4.42 -1.13
N PRO A 33 7.24 4.86 -2.22
CA PRO A 33 7.03 4.29 -3.55
C PRO A 33 7.36 2.79 -3.57
N LEU A 34 6.98 2.15 -4.68
CA LEU A 34 7.16 0.71 -4.88
C LEU A 34 8.64 0.33 -4.70
N ASN A 35 8.92 -0.49 -3.68
CA ASN A 35 10.24 -1.04 -3.47
C ASN A 35 10.32 -2.43 -4.11
N TYR A 36 11.28 -2.61 -5.01
CA TYR A 36 11.62 -3.90 -5.58
C TYR A 36 12.83 -4.42 -4.80
N ASP A 37 12.58 -5.03 -3.64
CA ASP A 37 13.66 -5.70 -2.92
C ASP A 37 14.14 -6.89 -3.77
N THR A 38 15.43 -6.92 -4.08
CA THR A 38 16.04 -7.85 -5.04
C THR A 38 16.22 -9.26 -4.48
N THR A 39 15.80 -9.51 -3.23
CA THR A 39 16.24 -10.67 -2.46
C THR A 39 15.19 -11.73 -2.17
N SER A 40 13.87 -11.49 -2.33
CA SER A 40 12.90 -12.53 -1.92
C SER A 40 11.53 -12.54 -2.61
N SER A 41 11.08 -11.47 -3.28
CA SER A 41 9.76 -11.47 -3.93
C SER A 41 9.86 -11.07 -5.40
N TYR A 42 9.31 -11.91 -6.28
CA TYR A 42 9.05 -11.57 -7.69
C TYR A 42 8.10 -10.36 -7.85
N TYR A 43 7.58 -9.82 -6.75
CA TYR A 43 6.63 -8.73 -6.69
C TYR A 43 7.18 -7.60 -5.83
N GLY A 44 7.11 -6.37 -6.32
CA GLY A 44 7.41 -5.18 -5.53
C GLY A 44 6.29 -4.93 -4.51
N HIS A 45 6.66 -4.40 -3.34
CA HIS A 45 5.71 -4.06 -2.28
C HIS A 45 5.68 -2.55 -2.04
N TYR A 46 4.49 -2.01 -1.78
CA TYR A 46 4.33 -0.65 -1.27
C TYR A 46 4.39 -0.68 0.26
N LEU A 47 5.00 0.36 0.85
CA LEU A 47 4.80 0.67 2.25
C LEU A 47 3.64 1.64 2.38
N LEU A 48 2.62 1.31 3.17
CA LEU A 48 1.41 2.08 3.35
C LEU A 48 0.95 2.09 4.81
N ARG A 49 0.13 3.07 5.17
CA ARG A 49 -0.57 3.19 6.46
C ARG A 49 -2.06 3.05 6.24
N PHE A 50 -2.73 2.10 6.90
CA PHE A 50 -4.18 1.99 6.89
C PHE A 50 -4.80 3.07 7.79
N GLU A 51 -6.00 3.53 7.44
CA GLU A 51 -6.70 4.56 8.24
C GLU A 51 -7.30 4.00 9.54
N ASP A 52 -7.59 2.70 9.59
CA ASP A 52 -8.30 2.01 10.70
C ASP A 52 -7.36 1.49 11.82
N ASP A 53 -6.04 1.62 11.66
CA ASP A 53 -5.07 1.21 12.70
C ASP A 53 -5.08 2.16 13.93
N GLY A 54 -5.89 3.23 13.90
CA GLY A 54 -5.91 4.29 14.91
C GLY A 54 -7.11 4.29 15.87
N ASP A 55 -8.27 3.74 15.50
CA ASP A 55 -9.55 4.04 16.18
C ASP A 55 -10.39 2.78 16.50
N VAL A 56 -9.77 1.71 17.01
CA VAL A 56 -10.56 0.60 17.56
C VAL A 56 -10.90 0.87 19.03
N GLU A 57 -11.87 1.75 19.30
CA GLU A 57 -12.62 1.66 20.56
C GLU A 57 -13.46 0.38 20.52
N ARG A 58 -12.97 -0.69 21.14
CA ARG A 58 -13.81 -1.85 21.46
C ARG A 58 -14.59 -1.51 22.73
N HIS A 59 -15.88 -1.23 22.59
CA HIS A 59 -16.82 -1.16 23.71
C HIS A 59 -17.13 -2.57 24.25
#